data_AF-A0A942ALH0-F1
#
_entry.id   AF-A0A942ALH0-F1
#
_cell.length_a   1.000
_cell.length_b   1.000
_cell.length_c   1.000
_cell.angle_alpha   90.00
_cell.angle_beta   90.00
_cell.angle_gamma   90.00
#
_symmetry.space_group_name_H-M   'P 1'
#
loop_
_entity.id
_entity.type
_entity.pdbx_description
1 polymer ?
#
loop_
_entity_poly.entity_id
_entity_poly.type
_entity_poly.pdbx_seq_one_letter_code
_entity_poly.pdbx_strand_id
1 'polypeptide(L)'
;MKKKLCFLMMAVFFLGMTACSDDDDDKKEAVAGTYTGTITVTDEAGTPIGEPLTGQKITIVDAGKDRINLELKDFKFGTVPVGDLEIKNVAVNDKGEVNGSASQVPIMNGVLQADITVSGTVKDKKANLLIDVSAPLTPGTDPIKMKVTFIGAR
;
A
#
# COMPACT_ATOMS: atom_id res chain seq x y z
N MET A 1 73.71 -32.50 12.83
CA MET A 1 73.37 -31.07 12.99
C MET A 1 73.00 -30.53 11.62
N LYS A 2 71.73 -30.17 11.40
CA LYS A 2 71.17 -29.85 10.08
C LYS A 2 71.27 -28.34 9.82
N LYS A 3 72.08 -27.93 8.83
CA LYS A 3 72.12 -26.57 8.27
C LYS A 3 71.26 -26.52 7.02
N LYS A 4 70.20 -25.70 7.01
CA LYS A 4 69.78 -24.88 5.86
C LYS A 4 68.90 -23.73 6.36
N LEU A 5 69.54 -22.56 6.42
CA LEU A 5 68.94 -21.24 6.51
C LEU A 5 68.50 -20.85 5.09
N CYS A 6 67.22 -20.58 4.89
CA CYS A 6 66.73 -19.87 3.69
C CYS A 6 65.73 -18.81 4.14
N PHE A 7 65.99 -17.61 3.63
CA PHE A 7 65.42 -16.31 3.94
C PHE A 7 64.46 -15.97 2.79
N LEU A 8 63.19 -15.65 3.06
CA LEU A 8 62.26 -15.03 2.09
C LEU A 8 61.11 -14.41 2.90
N MET A 9 61.18 -13.10 3.19
CA MET A 9 60.55 -12.02 2.42
C MET A 9 59.03 -12.15 2.34
N MET A 10 58.30 -11.27 3.01
CA MET A 10 57.51 -10.19 2.38
C MET A 10 56.43 -9.71 3.36
N ALA A 11 56.59 -8.47 3.83
CA ALA A 11 55.54 -7.73 4.51
C ALA A 11 54.43 -7.41 3.50
N VAL A 12 53.17 -7.69 3.86
CA VAL A 12 52.03 -7.11 3.19
C VAL A 12 51.02 -6.66 4.24
N PHE A 13 51.12 -5.37 4.55
CA PHE A 13 50.04 -4.53 5.01
C PHE A 13 48.89 -4.61 4.00
N PHE A 14 47.70 -5.07 4.41
CA PHE A 14 46.46 -4.54 3.84
C PHE A 14 45.44 -4.43 4.96
N LEU A 15 45.24 -3.19 5.40
CA LEU A 15 43.97 -2.75 5.98
C LEU A 15 42.91 -3.04 4.91
N GLY A 16 42.15 -4.11 5.10
CA GLY A 16 40.85 -4.25 4.45
C GLY A 16 39.92 -3.22 5.03
N MET A 17 40.02 -1.97 4.57
CA MET A 17 38.87 -1.09 4.58
C MET A 17 37.81 -1.80 3.75
N THR A 18 36.80 -2.36 4.41
CA THR A 18 35.54 -2.67 3.75
C THR A 18 34.99 -1.31 3.34
N ALA A 19 35.35 -0.87 2.14
CA ALA A 19 34.63 0.17 1.43
C ALA A 19 33.19 -0.36 1.35
N CYS A 20 32.35 0.14 2.25
CA CYS A 20 30.92 0.08 2.08
C CYS A 20 30.69 0.96 0.85
N SER A 21 30.63 0.30 -0.32
CA SER A 21 30.18 0.95 -1.54
C SER A 21 28.80 1.45 -1.21
N ASP A 22 28.71 2.77 -1.18
CA ASP A 22 27.50 3.58 -1.12
C ASP A 22 26.72 3.34 -2.43
N ASP A 23 26.33 2.09 -2.66
CA ASP A 23 25.34 1.72 -3.67
C ASP A 23 24.01 2.17 -3.07
N ASP A 24 23.66 3.41 -3.35
CA ASP A 24 22.29 3.85 -3.58
C ASP A 24 21.71 3.00 -4.74
N ASP A 25 21.58 1.69 -4.51
CA ASP A 25 20.57 0.89 -5.17
C ASP A 25 19.26 1.60 -4.85
N ASP A 26 18.59 2.14 -5.87
CA ASP A 26 17.20 2.57 -5.80
C ASP A 26 16.35 1.36 -5.32
N LYS A 27 16.33 1.12 -4.00
CA LYS A 27 15.63 0.00 -3.41
C LYS A 27 14.16 0.30 -3.61
N LYS A 28 13.53 -0.47 -4.49
CA LYS A 28 12.09 -0.46 -4.68
C LYS A 28 11.37 -0.51 -3.33
N GLU A 29 10.45 0.42 -3.11
CA GLU A 29 9.72 0.52 -1.86
C GLU A 29 8.99 -0.80 -1.56
N ALA A 30 9.22 -1.37 -0.38
CA ALA A 30 8.56 -2.58 0.06
C ALA A 30 7.14 -2.25 0.55
N VAL A 31 6.17 -2.28 -0.36
CA VAL A 31 4.78 -1.84 -0.11
C VAL A 31 3.84 -2.91 0.44
N ALA A 32 4.17 -4.20 0.31
CA ALA A 32 3.30 -5.26 0.81
C ALA A 32 3.27 -5.28 2.35
N GLY A 33 2.10 -5.57 2.92
CA GLY A 33 1.87 -5.65 4.36
C GLY A 33 0.48 -5.20 4.79
N THR A 34 0.17 -5.37 6.06
CA THR A 34 -1.08 -4.88 6.67
C THR A 34 -0.84 -3.55 7.36
N TYR A 35 -1.60 -2.53 6.97
CA TYR A 35 -1.54 -1.17 7.51
C TYR A 35 -2.75 -0.96 8.40
N THR A 36 -2.52 -0.54 9.64
CA THR A 36 -3.59 -0.14 10.55
C THR A 36 -3.66 1.38 10.57
N GLY A 37 -4.87 1.94 10.42
CA GLY A 37 -5.02 3.37 10.22
C GLY A 37 -6.42 3.90 10.46
N THR A 38 -6.60 5.13 10.00
CA THR A 38 -7.87 5.87 10.08
C THR A 38 -8.45 6.00 8.68
N ILE A 39 -9.74 5.70 8.55
CA ILE A 39 -10.55 6.00 7.37
C ILE A 39 -11.40 7.23 7.65
N THR A 40 -11.31 8.24 6.78
CA THR A 40 -12.19 9.41 6.78
C THR A 40 -13.00 9.41 5.48
N VAL A 41 -14.30 9.65 5.58
CA VAL A 41 -15.20 9.71 4.41
C VAL A 41 -15.70 11.14 4.25
N THR A 42 -15.71 11.64 3.02
CA THR A 42 -16.28 12.94 2.66
C THR A 42 -17.16 12.82 1.42
N ASP A 43 -18.03 13.80 1.21
CA ASP A 43 -18.66 13.99 -0.09
C ASP A 43 -17.65 14.50 -1.14
N GLU A 44 -18.11 14.73 -2.38
CA GLU A 44 -17.28 15.26 -3.47
C GLU A 44 -16.74 16.68 -3.18
N ALA A 45 -17.42 17.46 -2.32
CA ALA A 45 -17.01 18.80 -1.91
C ALA A 45 -16.02 18.81 -0.73
N GLY A 46 -15.75 17.66 -0.12
CA GLY A 46 -14.87 17.52 1.04
C GLY A 46 -15.56 17.68 2.39
N THR A 47 -16.90 17.74 2.43
CA THR A 47 -17.66 17.77 3.68
C THR A 47 -17.57 16.40 4.35
N PRO A 48 -17.15 16.30 5.62
CA PRO A 48 -17.11 15.04 6.34
C PRO A 48 -18.48 14.36 6.39
N ILE A 49 -18.50 13.08 6.04
CA ILE A 49 -19.64 12.20 6.24
C ILE A 49 -19.23 11.30 7.41
N GLY A 50 -19.87 11.50 8.56
CA GLY A 50 -19.59 10.74 9.78
C GLY A 50 -18.25 11.04 10.45
N GLU A 51 -18.01 10.35 11.57
CA GLU A 51 -16.75 10.44 12.32
C GLU A 51 -15.65 9.56 11.70
N PRO A 52 -14.36 9.94 11.83
CA PRO A 52 -13.26 9.10 11.39
C PRO A 52 -13.27 7.71 12.04
N LEU A 53 -13.11 6.68 11.21
CA LEU A 53 -13.06 5.29 11.64
C LEU A 53 -11.61 4.90 11.92
N THR A 54 -11.25 4.74 13.18
CA THR A 54 -9.89 4.35 13.59
C THR A 54 -9.73 2.82 13.65
N GLY A 55 -8.49 2.34 13.66
CA GLY A 55 -8.16 0.91 13.78
C GLY A 55 -8.50 0.07 12.55
N GLN A 56 -8.79 0.72 11.42
CA GLN A 56 -9.13 0.05 10.16
C GLN A 56 -7.88 -0.57 9.55
N LYS A 57 -8.03 -1.72 8.90
CA LYS A 57 -6.91 -2.47 8.33
C LYS A 57 -7.05 -2.60 6.83
N ILE A 58 -6.07 -2.09 6.09
CA ILE A 58 -5.89 -2.37 4.66
C ILE A 58 -4.69 -3.30 4.52
N THR A 59 -4.89 -4.42 3.82
CA THR A 59 -3.80 -5.34 3.47
C THR A 59 -3.40 -5.10 2.02
N ILE A 60 -2.11 -4.88 1.82
CA ILE A 60 -1.47 -4.74 0.51
C ILE A 60 -0.76 -6.05 0.20
N VAL A 61 -1.19 -6.72 -0.85
CA VAL A 61 -0.63 -8.01 -1.29
C VAL A 61 0.17 -7.80 -2.56
N ASP A 62 1.39 -8.33 -2.62
CA ASP A 62 2.19 -8.33 -3.84
C ASP A 62 1.51 -9.18 -4.92
N ALA A 63 1.27 -8.59 -6.10
CA ALA A 63 0.73 -9.26 -7.27
C ALA A 63 1.77 -9.44 -8.39
N GLY A 64 3.04 -9.09 -8.14
CA GLY A 64 4.16 -9.18 -9.06
C GLY A 64 4.17 -8.08 -10.13
N LYS A 65 5.32 -7.91 -10.82
CA LYS A 65 5.47 -6.97 -11.96
C LYS A 65 4.91 -5.56 -11.70
N ASP A 66 5.28 -4.97 -10.57
CA ASP A 66 4.85 -3.60 -10.20
C ASP A 66 3.33 -3.50 -9.98
N ARG A 67 2.73 -4.60 -9.53
CA ARG A 67 1.31 -4.70 -9.20
C ARG A 67 1.10 -5.15 -7.77
N ILE A 68 0.04 -4.62 -7.16
CA ILE A 68 -0.46 -5.03 -5.84
C ILE A 68 -1.97 -5.26 -5.88
N ASN A 69 -2.48 -5.99 -4.90
CA ASN A 69 -3.89 -6.00 -4.56
C ASN A 69 -4.09 -5.24 -3.25
N LEU A 70 -5.18 -4.49 -3.15
CA LEU A 70 -5.60 -3.82 -1.93
C LEU A 70 -6.85 -4.51 -1.39
N GLU A 71 -6.81 -4.88 -0.12
CA GLU A 71 -7.90 -5.59 0.56
C GLU A 71 -8.33 -4.87 1.83
N LEU A 72 -9.63 -4.61 1.94
CA LEU A 72 -10.29 -4.16 3.16
C LEU A 72 -11.41 -5.16 3.47
N LYS A 73 -11.37 -5.77 4.65
CA LYS A 73 -12.27 -6.88 5.03
C LYS A 73 -13.31 -6.44 6.05
N ASP A 74 -14.52 -6.99 5.94
CA ASP A 74 -15.67 -6.73 6.84
C ASP A 74 -15.89 -5.23 7.14
N PHE A 75 -15.80 -4.38 6.11
CA PHE A 75 -15.93 -2.94 6.30
C PHE A 75 -17.36 -2.56 6.66
N LYS A 76 -17.48 -1.69 7.66
CA LYS A 76 -18.74 -1.12 8.13
C LYS A 76 -18.57 0.38 8.22
N PHE A 77 -19.54 1.11 7.66
CA PHE A 77 -19.60 2.55 7.79
C PHE A 77 -20.76 2.92 8.71
N GLY A 78 -20.45 3.22 9.97
CA GLY A 78 -21.45 3.29 11.04
C GLY A 78 -22.16 1.93 11.20
N THR A 79 -23.47 1.92 11.02
CA THR A 79 -24.28 0.68 11.07
C THR A 79 -24.44 0.00 9.71
N VAL A 80 -23.94 0.60 8.63
CA VAL A 80 -24.09 0.08 7.27
C VAL A 80 -23.01 -0.96 6.96
N PRO A 81 -23.37 -2.23 6.71
CA PRO A 81 -22.40 -3.26 6.33
C PRO A 81 -22.04 -3.12 4.86
N VAL A 82 -20.87 -2.55 4.57
CA VAL A 82 -20.38 -2.41 3.20
C VAL A 82 -19.83 -3.75 2.71
N GLY A 83 -19.11 -4.47 3.56
CA GLY A 83 -18.54 -5.79 3.28
C GLY A 83 -17.06 -5.74 2.90
N ASP A 84 -16.61 -6.76 2.17
CA ASP A 84 -15.24 -6.86 1.69
C ASP A 84 -15.05 -6.01 0.44
N LEU A 85 -13.97 -5.23 0.41
CA LEU A 85 -13.51 -4.50 -0.77
C LEU A 85 -12.16 -5.04 -1.20
N GLU A 86 -12.04 -5.37 -2.48
CA GLU A 86 -10.79 -5.84 -3.08
C GLU A 86 -10.57 -5.11 -4.40
N ILE A 87 -9.41 -4.48 -4.56
CA ILE A 87 -8.98 -3.87 -5.82
C ILE A 87 -7.74 -4.63 -6.28
N LYS A 88 -7.86 -5.35 -7.39
CA LYS A 88 -6.78 -6.18 -7.95
C LYS A 88 -5.94 -5.40 -8.95
N ASN A 89 -4.70 -5.84 -9.13
CA ASN A 89 -3.81 -5.40 -10.22
C ASN A 89 -3.57 -3.86 -10.22
N VAL A 90 -3.53 -3.27 -9.03
CA VAL A 90 -3.24 -1.85 -8.81
C VAL A 90 -1.77 -1.61 -9.14
N ALA A 91 -1.47 -0.58 -9.93
CA ALA A 91 -0.10 -0.23 -10.27
C ALA A 91 0.61 0.38 -9.06
N VAL A 92 1.87 0.00 -8.86
CA VAL A 92 2.77 0.63 -7.90
C VAL A 92 4.14 0.86 -8.52
N ASN A 93 4.72 2.05 -8.39
CA ASN A 93 6.07 2.32 -8.90
C ASN A 93 7.14 2.19 -7.80
N ASP A 94 8.41 2.38 -8.17
CA ASP A 94 9.55 2.22 -7.25
C ASP A 94 9.55 3.23 -6.09
N LYS A 95 8.82 4.35 -6.24
CA LYS A 95 8.64 5.37 -5.20
C LYS A 95 7.46 5.08 -4.27
N GLY A 96 6.76 3.96 -4.50
CA GLY A 96 5.57 3.58 -3.74
C GLY A 96 4.31 4.36 -4.12
N GLU A 97 4.28 5.03 -5.27
CA GLU A 97 3.07 5.68 -5.77
C GLU A 97 2.10 4.62 -6.29
N VAL A 98 0.85 4.68 -5.85
CA VAL A 98 -0.19 3.69 -6.10
C VAL A 98 -1.27 4.32 -6.97
N ASN A 99 -1.70 3.61 -8.02
CA ASN A 99 -2.84 4.02 -8.84
C ASN A 99 -3.57 2.81 -9.44
N GLY A 100 -4.89 2.77 -9.32
CA GLY A 100 -5.69 1.68 -9.89
C GLY A 100 -7.19 1.93 -9.78
N SER A 101 -7.96 1.07 -10.43
CA SER A 101 -9.40 1.13 -10.39
C SER A 101 -10.02 -0.26 -10.47
N ALA A 102 -11.23 -0.38 -9.95
CA ALA A 102 -12.09 -1.52 -10.11
C ALA A 102 -13.52 -1.04 -10.35
N SER A 103 -14.19 -1.64 -11.33
CA SER A 103 -15.59 -1.35 -11.63
C SER A 103 -16.48 -2.48 -11.13
N GLN A 104 -17.74 -2.16 -10.86
CA GLN A 104 -18.75 -3.15 -10.47
C GLN A 104 -18.37 -3.95 -9.20
N VAL A 105 -17.64 -3.34 -8.28
CA VAL A 105 -17.25 -3.96 -7.00
C VAL A 105 -18.53 -4.20 -6.19
N PRO A 106 -18.87 -5.46 -5.86
CA PRO A 106 -20.09 -5.75 -5.12
C PRO A 106 -19.97 -5.24 -3.68
N ILE A 107 -20.97 -4.49 -3.23
CA ILE A 107 -21.08 -4.00 -1.85
C ILE A 107 -22.43 -4.42 -1.26
N MET A 108 -22.55 -4.37 0.07
CA MET A 108 -23.78 -4.76 0.77
C MET A 108 -24.27 -6.15 0.34
N ASN A 109 -23.36 -7.12 0.33
CA ASN A 109 -23.62 -8.50 -0.11
C ASN A 109 -24.15 -8.60 -1.56
N GLY A 110 -23.69 -7.71 -2.44
CA GLY A 110 -24.04 -7.69 -3.87
C GLY A 110 -25.35 -6.99 -4.21
N VAL A 111 -26.02 -6.37 -3.24
CA VAL A 111 -27.23 -5.56 -3.49
C VAL A 111 -26.91 -4.34 -4.35
N LEU A 112 -25.72 -3.75 -4.16
CA LEU A 112 -25.24 -2.61 -4.92
C LEU A 112 -23.86 -2.92 -5.51
N GLN A 113 -23.46 -2.10 -6.48
CA GLN A 113 -22.16 -2.15 -7.12
C GLN A 113 -21.53 -0.76 -7.04
N ALA A 114 -20.23 -0.71 -6.81
CA ALA A 114 -19.44 0.50 -6.75
C ALA A 114 -18.34 0.49 -7.80
N ASP A 115 -18.09 1.66 -8.39
CA ASP A 115 -16.85 1.92 -9.10
C ASP A 115 -15.88 2.60 -8.14
N ILE A 116 -14.66 2.09 -8.07
CA ILE A 116 -13.65 2.50 -7.12
C ILE A 116 -12.38 2.87 -7.87
N THR A 117 -11.83 4.04 -7.58
CA THR A 117 -10.49 4.44 -8.01
C THR A 117 -9.64 4.68 -6.77
N VAL A 118 -8.42 4.15 -6.75
CA VAL A 118 -7.46 4.35 -5.67
C VAL A 118 -6.24 5.05 -6.22
N SER A 119 -5.77 6.06 -5.48
CA SER A 119 -4.51 6.74 -5.70
C SER A 119 -3.82 7.00 -4.37
N GLY A 120 -2.52 7.20 -4.36
CA GLY A 120 -1.82 7.60 -3.14
C GLY A 120 -0.38 7.13 -3.09
N THR A 121 0.15 7.03 -1.88
CA THR A 121 1.53 6.60 -1.64
C THR A 121 1.60 5.57 -0.51
N VAL A 122 2.52 4.63 -0.68
CA VAL A 122 2.95 3.71 0.37
C VAL A 122 4.45 3.86 0.47
N LYS A 123 4.93 4.55 1.49
CA LYS A 123 6.35 4.86 1.67
C LYS A 123 6.70 4.91 3.14
N ASP A 124 7.92 4.50 3.50
CA ASP A 124 8.42 4.59 4.87
C ASP A 124 7.49 3.89 5.86
N LYS A 125 6.94 2.74 5.45
CA LYS A 125 5.97 1.95 6.24
C LYS A 125 4.63 2.66 6.50
N LYS A 126 4.33 3.76 5.81
CA LYS A 126 3.08 4.51 5.90
C LYS A 126 2.31 4.42 4.59
N ALA A 127 1.00 4.27 4.69
CA ALA A 127 0.09 4.32 3.55
C ALA A 127 -0.79 5.56 3.68
N ASN A 128 -0.84 6.36 2.62
CA ASN A 128 -1.74 7.49 2.46
C ASN A 128 -2.48 7.30 1.14
N LEU A 129 -3.72 6.80 1.21
CA LEU A 129 -4.52 6.43 0.06
C LEU A 129 -5.76 7.30 -0.01
N LEU A 130 -6.03 7.84 -1.20
CA LEU A 130 -7.29 8.44 -1.59
C LEU A 130 -8.06 7.43 -2.45
N ILE A 131 -9.28 7.13 -2.04
CA ILE A 131 -10.18 6.19 -2.68
C ILE A 131 -11.43 6.96 -3.09
N ASP A 132 -11.60 7.19 -4.38
CA ASP A 132 -12.83 7.74 -4.95
C ASP A 132 -13.82 6.60 -5.15
N VAL A 133 -15.03 6.76 -4.61
CA VAL A 133 -16.10 5.77 -4.67
C VAL A 133 -17.31 6.38 -5.37
N SER A 134 -17.81 5.70 -6.40
CA SER A 134 -19.04 6.03 -7.10
C SER A 134 -20.02 4.86 -6.94
N ALA A 135 -21.10 5.07 -6.18
CA ALA A 135 -22.07 4.03 -5.90
C ALA A 135 -23.49 4.61 -5.76
N PRO A 136 -24.53 3.92 -6.24
CA PRO A 136 -25.90 4.34 -6.01
C PRO A 136 -26.33 4.03 -4.57
N LEU A 137 -27.26 4.82 -4.02
CA LEU A 137 -27.88 4.51 -2.71
C LEU A 137 -28.98 3.45 -2.80
N THR A 138 -29.54 3.28 -4.00
CA THR A 138 -30.61 2.34 -4.31
C THR A 138 -30.36 1.68 -5.67
N PRO A 139 -30.70 0.40 -5.87
CA PRO A 139 -30.48 -0.25 -7.15
C PRO A 139 -31.15 0.49 -8.31
N GLY A 140 -30.39 0.77 -9.38
CA GLY A 140 -30.91 1.40 -10.60
C GLY A 140 -31.03 2.93 -10.56
N THR A 141 -30.55 3.60 -9.52
CA THR A 141 -30.47 5.07 -9.48
C THR A 141 -29.09 5.58 -9.86
N ASP A 142 -28.98 6.89 -10.10
CA ASP A 142 -27.70 7.54 -10.34
C ASP A 142 -26.75 7.38 -9.14
N PRO A 143 -25.45 7.18 -9.37
CA PRO A 143 -24.47 7.04 -8.32
C PRO A 143 -24.18 8.38 -7.64
N ILE A 144 -23.95 8.31 -6.33
CA ILE A 144 -23.31 9.39 -5.58
C ILE A 144 -21.81 9.16 -5.53
N LYS A 145 -21.05 10.25 -5.45
CA LYS A 145 -19.60 10.22 -5.32
C LYS A 145 -19.18 10.55 -3.89
N MET A 146 -18.22 9.78 -3.40
CA MET A 146 -17.61 9.96 -2.09
C MET A 146 -16.10 9.87 -2.23
N LYS A 147 -15.38 10.57 -1.34
CA LYS A 147 -13.95 10.44 -1.19
C LYS A 147 -13.66 9.76 0.13
N VAL A 148 -12.80 8.76 0.10
CA VAL A 148 -12.38 8.01 1.27
C VAL A 148 -10.87 8.13 1.39
N THR A 149 -10.39 8.68 2.50
CA THR A 149 -8.96 8.78 2.77
C THR A 149 -8.58 7.74 3.81
N PHE A 150 -7.56 6.95 3.53
CA PHE A 150 -6.93 6.06 4.50
C PHE A 150 -5.52 6.54 4.81
N ILE A 151 -5.24 6.78 6.09
CA ILE A 151 -3.90 7.07 6.59
C ILE A 151 -3.55 6.01 7.63
N GLY A 152 -2.56 5.18 7.33
CA GLY A 152 -2.16 4.07 8.19
C GLY A 152 -0.67 3.78 8.18
N ALA A 153 -0.25 2.92 9.10
CA ALA A 153 1.12 2.46 9.23
C ALA A 153 1.20 0.97 9.58
N ARG A 154 2.34 0.35 9.28
CA ARG A 154 2.70 -1.03 9.66
C ARG A 154 3.69 -1.05 10.81
#